data_AF-A0A7S0TDK6-F1
#
_entry.id   AF-A0A7S0TDK6-F1
#
_cell.length_a   1.000
_cell.length_b   1.000
_cell.length_c   1.000
_cell.angle_alpha   90.00
_cell.angle_beta   90.00
_cell.angle_gamma   90.00
#
_symmetry.space_group_name_H-M   'P 1'
#
loop_
_entity.id
_entity.type
_entity.pdbx_description
1 polymer ?
#
loop_
_entity_poly.entity_id
_entity_poly.type
_entity_poly.pdbx_seq_one_letter_code
_entity_poly.pdbx_strand_id
1 'polypeptide(L)'
;ALELHSSDRMSSLVKLSRELHHHCRRFSTTASISNYEPDAPLPYDKLIHNLQTVRQEIKRPLTLAEKVVYSHLDDPHTASSITRGESYIKLRPDRVAMQDASAQTAVLQFMLSGLPQSKVPATIHCDHYIRALEGAAKDVEHATVENKEIYNFLSSAAKKYGIGFWKAG
;
A
#
# COMPACT_ATOMS: atom_id res chain seq x y z
N ALA A 1 24.07 -35.34 -78.85
CA ALA A 1 23.61 -33.97 -79.09
C ALA A 1 22.10 -33.96 -78.87
N LEU A 2 21.62 -33.05 -77.99
CA LEU A 2 20.20 -32.77 -77.64
C LEU A 2 19.53 -33.97 -76.94
N GLU A 3 18.76 -33.86 -75.85
CA GLU A 3 17.71 -32.92 -75.42
C GLU A 3 17.28 -33.45 -74.02
N LEU A 4 16.96 -32.69 -72.95
CA LEU A 4 15.63 -32.15 -72.64
C LEU A 4 15.64 -31.49 -71.25
N HIS A 5 15.07 -30.29 -71.17
CA HIS A 5 14.66 -29.59 -69.95
C HIS A 5 13.27 -30.07 -69.50
N SER A 6 13.06 -30.24 -68.18
CA SER A 6 11.79 -29.92 -67.52
C SER A 6 11.98 -29.84 -66.00
N SER A 7 12.02 -28.63 -65.45
CA SER A 7 11.89 -28.40 -64.01
C SER A 7 10.67 -27.52 -63.76
N ASP A 8 9.84 -28.03 -62.87
CA ASP A 8 8.45 -27.68 -62.64
C ASP A 8 8.24 -26.36 -61.90
N ARG A 9 7.05 -25.83 -62.12
CA ARG A 9 6.56 -24.54 -61.66
C ARG A 9 6.34 -24.50 -60.15
N MET A 10 6.64 -23.33 -59.59
CA MET A 10 6.12 -22.78 -58.33
C MET A 10 4.62 -23.06 -58.13
N SER A 11 4.21 -23.37 -56.89
CA SER A 11 3.52 -22.40 -56.02
C SER A 11 2.74 -23.06 -54.88
N SER A 12 2.89 -22.48 -53.70
CA SER A 12 1.97 -22.46 -52.55
C SER A 12 1.91 -23.69 -51.63
N LEU A 13 2.72 -23.64 -50.56
CA LEU A 13 2.37 -24.24 -49.28
C LEU A 13 2.49 -23.18 -48.19
N VAL A 14 1.33 -22.62 -47.82
CA VAL A 14 1.13 -21.77 -46.66
C VAL A 14 1.46 -22.60 -45.41
N LYS A 15 2.60 -22.34 -44.78
CA LYS A 15 2.93 -22.88 -43.46
C LYS A 15 2.18 -22.07 -42.40
N LEU A 16 1.08 -22.64 -41.91
CA LEU A 16 0.35 -22.13 -40.76
C LEU A 16 1.17 -22.45 -39.48
N SER A 17 1.99 -21.51 -39.01
CA SER A 17 2.60 -21.65 -37.69
C SER A 17 1.53 -21.38 -36.62
N ARG A 18 1.23 -22.40 -35.83
CA ARG A 18 0.46 -22.22 -34.60
C ARG A 18 1.37 -21.60 -33.55
N GLU A 19 1.31 -20.28 -33.42
CA GLU A 19 1.84 -19.59 -32.24
C GLU A 19 1.00 -19.95 -31.02
N LEU A 20 1.47 -20.95 -30.26
CA LEU A 20 1.01 -21.21 -28.91
C LEU A 20 1.46 -20.05 -28.02
N HIS A 21 0.64 -19.00 -27.95
CA HIS A 21 0.74 -17.97 -26.94
C HIS A 21 0.63 -18.62 -25.56
N HIS A 22 1.77 -18.91 -24.95
CA HIS A 22 1.86 -19.25 -23.54
C HIS A 22 1.42 -18.01 -22.76
N HIS A 23 0.13 -17.97 -22.41
CA HIS A 23 -0.37 -17.10 -21.35
C HIS A 23 0.28 -17.57 -20.04
N CYS A 24 1.51 -17.11 -19.81
CA CYS A 24 2.15 -17.19 -18.52
C CYS A 24 1.35 -16.28 -17.58
N ARG A 25 0.34 -16.85 -16.91
CA ARG A 25 -0.23 -16.24 -15.72
C ARG A 25 0.91 -16.16 -14.70
N ARG A 26 1.59 -15.02 -14.63
CA ARG A 26 2.45 -14.70 -13.50
C ARG A 26 1.53 -14.68 -12.28
N PHE A 27 1.53 -15.75 -11.50
CA PHE A 27 1.01 -15.70 -10.15
C PHE A 27 1.82 -14.61 -9.43
N SER A 28 1.15 -13.54 -8.99
CA SER A 28 1.78 -12.59 -8.06
C SER A 28 2.19 -13.38 -6.83
N THR A 29 3.48 -13.53 -6.59
CA THR A 29 4.02 -14.20 -5.39
C THR A 29 3.92 -13.31 -4.16
N THR A 30 3.51 -12.04 -4.33
CA THR A 30 3.43 -11.04 -3.27
C THR A 30 1.97 -10.75 -2.95
N ALA A 31 1.58 -11.04 -1.71
CA ALA A 31 0.28 -10.66 -1.18
C ALA A 31 0.21 -9.13 -0.99
N SER A 32 -0.88 -8.51 -1.44
CA SER A 32 -1.13 -7.08 -1.20
C SER A 32 -1.47 -6.81 0.26
N ILE A 33 -1.20 -5.59 0.72
CA ILE A 33 -1.52 -5.16 2.09
C ILE A 33 -3.02 -5.10 2.36
N SER A 34 -3.82 -4.85 1.31
CA SER A 34 -5.28 -4.88 1.38
C SER A 34 -5.90 -5.09 -0.02
N ASN A 35 -7.22 -5.24 -0.05
CA ASN A 35 -8.00 -5.27 -1.30
C ASN A 35 -8.09 -3.91 -2.01
N TYR A 36 -7.82 -2.81 -1.29
CA TYR A 36 -7.90 -1.44 -1.80
C TYR A 36 -6.56 -0.92 -2.33
N GLU A 37 -5.46 -1.59 -1.99
CA GLU A 37 -4.12 -1.26 -2.45
C GLU A 37 -3.44 -2.48 -3.11
N PRO A 38 -3.94 -2.95 -4.27
CA PRO A 38 -3.42 -4.16 -4.93
C PRO A 38 -1.95 -4.02 -5.36
N ASP A 39 -1.49 -2.80 -5.62
CA ASP A 39 -0.12 -2.49 -6.03
C ASP A 39 0.84 -2.28 -4.83
N ALA A 40 0.35 -2.40 -3.59
CA ALA A 40 1.15 -2.27 -2.38
C ALA A 40 1.36 -3.65 -1.73
N PRO A 41 2.47 -4.35 -2.02
CA PRO A 41 2.75 -5.67 -1.44
C PRO A 41 3.15 -5.59 0.04
N LEU A 42 2.87 -6.66 0.80
CA LEU A 42 3.39 -6.83 2.16
C LEU A 42 4.92 -6.94 2.14
N PRO A 43 5.67 -6.14 2.93
CA PRO A 43 7.12 -6.03 2.81
C PRO A 43 7.89 -7.14 3.55
N TYR A 44 7.38 -8.38 3.59
CA TYR A 44 7.96 -9.44 4.43
C TYR A 44 9.43 -9.74 4.12
N ASP A 45 9.84 -9.71 2.86
CA ASP A 45 11.25 -9.94 2.48
C ASP A 45 12.19 -8.91 3.13
N LYS A 46 11.80 -7.64 3.09
CA LYS A 46 12.52 -6.54 3.76
C LYS A 46 12.52 -6.73 5.27
N LEU A 47 11.37 -7.05 5.87
CA LEU A 47 11.24 -7.20 7.32
C LEU A 47 12.08 -8.38 7.84
N ILE A 48 12.09 -9.50 7.11
CA ILE A 48 12.90 -10.68 7.44
C ILE A 48 14.39 -10.34 7.34
N HIS A 49 14.81 -9.65 6.28
CA HIS A 49 16.21 -9.22 6.10
C HIS A 49 16.66 -8.29 7.24
N ASN A 50 15.88 -7.25 7.54
CA ASN A 50 16.17 -6.33 8.64
C ASN A 50 16.25 -7.08 9.98
N LEU A 51 15.35 -8.04 10.22
CA LEU A 51 15.35 -8.81 11.45
C LEU A 51 16.57 -9.72 11.59
N GLN A 52 17.12 -10.24 10.48
CA GLN A 52 18.37 -10.99 10.50
C GLN A 52 19.54 -10.11 10.96
N THR A 53 19.64 -8.89 10.42
CA THR A 53 20.65 -7.90 10.85
C THR A 53 20.49 -7.55 12.33
N VAL A 54 19.28 -7.23 12.78
CA VAL A 54 18.99 -6.91 14.19
C VAL A 54 19.39 -8.03 15.14
N ARG A 55 19.21 -9.30 14.75
CA ARG A 55 19.62 -10.46 15.56
C ARG A 55 21.13 -10.55 15.72
N GLN A 56 21.90 -10.17 14.70
CA GLN A 56 23.36 -10.13 14.76
C GLN A 56 23.86 -9.00 15.69
N GLU A 57 23.16 -7.86 15.70
CA GLU A 57 23.46 -6.70 16.53
C GLU A 57 23.14 -6.92 18.03
N ILE A 58 21.91 -7.36 18.35
CA ILE A 58 21.41 -7.40 19.73
C ILE A 58 21.87 -8.66 20.50
N LYS A 59 22.16 -9.78 19.81
CA LYS A 59 22.69 -11.04 20.37
C LYS A 59 21.92 -11.63 21.57
N ARG A 60 20.62 -11.36 21.68
CA ARG A 60 19.70 -12.01 22.63
C ARG A 60 18.35 -12.30 21.98
N PRO A 61 17.51 -13.16 22.58
CA PRO A 61 16.13 -13.35 22.12
C PRO A 61 15.34 -12.03 22.11
N LEU A 62 14.48 -11.89 21.10
CA LEU A 62 13.60 -10.74 20.90
C LEU A 62 12.15 -11.11 21.18
N THR A 63 11.42 -10.21 21.82
CA THR A 63 9.96 -10.33 21.96
C THR A 63 9.28 -10.14 20.60
N LEU A 64 8.00 -10.48 20.48
CA LEU A 64 7.24 -10.23 19.25
C LEU A 64 7.21 -8.73 18.91
N ALA A 65 6.95 -7.88 19.90
CA ALA A 65 6.94 -6.43 19.71
C ALA A 65 8.29 -5.92 19.21
N GLU A 66 9.41 -6.40 19.76
CA GLU A 66 10.75 -6.05 19.26
C GLU A 66 10.98 -6.53 17.83
N LYS A 67 10.54 -7.74 17.47
CA LYS A 67 10.68 -8.22 16.10
C LYS A 67 9.93 -7.32 15.12
N VAL A 68 8.70 -6.92 15.45
CA VAL A 68 7.92 -6.00 14.62
C VAL A 68 8.58 -4.63 14.57
N VAL A 69 8.87 -4.00 15.72
CA VAL A 69 9.45 -2.65 15.76
C VAL A 69 10.83 -2.60 15.10
N TYR A 70 11.75 -3.52 15.44
CA TYR A 70 13.11 -3.48 14.93
C TYR A 70 13.25 -3.89 13.47
N SER A 71 12.35 -4.74 12.94
CA SER A 71 12.31 -4.99 11.49
C SER A 71 11.90 -3.75 10.68
N HIS A 72 11.25 -2.76 11.30
CA HIS A 72 10.85 -1.49 10.68
C HIS A 72 11.83 -0.35 10.93
N LEU A 73 13.02 -0.60 11.49
CA LEU A 73 14.06 0.42 11.60
C LEU A 73 14.43 0.95 10.20
N ASP A 74 14.68 2.26 10.14
CA ASP A 74 15.23 2.90 8.94
C ASP A 74 16.65 2.38 8.65
N ASP A 75 17.44 2.17 9.71
CA ASP A 75 18.74 1.51 9.67
C ASP A 75 18.83 0.39 10.74
N PRO A 76 18.78 -0.89 10.35
CA PRO A 76 18.81 -2.01 11.29
C PRO A 76 20.17 -2.21 11.99
N HIS A 77 21.27 -1.63 11.50
CA HIS A 77 22.58 -1.73 12.16
C HIS A 77 22.65 -0.91 13.45
N THR A 78 21.77 0.08 13.61
CA THR A 78 21.67 0.88 14.84
C THR A 78 21.09 0.10 16.03
N ALA A 79 20.60 -1.13 15.82
CA ALA A 79 19.85 -1.89 16.80
C ALA A 79 20.61 -2.16 18.11
N SER A 80 21.92 -2.32 18.07
CA SER A 80 22.78 -2.53 19.24
C SER A 80 22.86 -1.30 20.17
N SER A 81 22.56 -0.11 19.65
CA SER A 81 22.56 1.16 20.41
C SER A 81 21.22 1.53 21.04
N ILE A 82 20.17 0.71 20.84
CA ILE A 82 18.81 1.01 21.30
C ILE A 82 18.65 0.57 22.75
N THR A 83 18.47 1.54 23.65
CA THR A 83 18.06 1.31 25.03
C THR A 83 16.56 1.50 25.18
N ARG A 84 15.87 0.48 25.68
CA ARG A 84 14.41 0.51 25.90
C ARG A 84 14.03 1.62 26.89
N GLY A 85 13.03 2.43 26.54
CA GLY A 85 12.56 3.52 27.39
C GLY A 85 13.40 4.80 27.31
N GLU A 86 14.52 4.78 26.59
CA GLU A 86 15.45 5.92 26.52
C GLU A 86 15.70 6.37 25.07
N SER A 87 16.01 5.44 24.17
CA SER A 87 16.38 5.78 22.81
C SER A 87 15.17 6.18 21.95
N TYR A 88 15.33 7.28 21.22
CA TYR A 88 14.43 7.60 20.11
C TYR A 88 14.85 6.82 18.86
N ILE A 89 13.92 6.09 18.26
CA ILE A 89 14.21 5.20 17.12
C ILE A 89 13.57 5.73 15.84
N LYS A 90 14.30 5.62 14.73
CA LYS A 90 13.82 6.00 13.40
C LYS A 90 13.15 4.79 12.74
N LEU A 91 11.86 4.91 12.46
CA LEU A 91 11.04 3.84 11.90
C LEU A 91 10.49 4.21 10.53
N ARG A 92 10.13 3.18 9.76
CA ARG A 92 9.37 3.28 8.51
C ARG A 92 8.05 2.53 8.64
N PRO A 93 6.97 3.18 9.11
CA PRO A 93 5.64 2.57 9.14
C PRO A 93 5.15 2.20 7.73
N ASP A 94 4.40 1.11 7.62
CA ASP A 94 3.88 0.63 6.33
C ASP A 94 2.61 1.34 5.87
N ARG A 95 1.83 1.91 6.82
CA ARG A 95 0.61 2.65 6.51
C ARG A 95 0.27 3.68 7.59
N VAL A 96 -0.65 4.58 7.26
CA VAL A 96 -1.24 5.57 8.18
C VAL A 96 -2.76 5.41 8.19
N ALA A 97 -3.37 5.52 9.36
CA ALA A 97 -4.82 5.64 9.50
C ALA A 97 -5.13 6.86 10.37
N MET A 98 -6.10 7.65 9.95
CA MET A 98 -6.57 8.83 10.66
C MET A 98 -8.07 8.71 10.85
N GLN A 99 -8.55 9.14 12.02
CA GLN A 99 -9.96 9.41 12.25
C GLN A 99 -10.28 10.87 11.92
N ASP A 100 -11.52 11.18 11.57
CA ASP A 100 -11.98 12.48 11.08
C ASP A 100 -11.72 13.67 12.02
N ALA A 101 -11.83 13.49 13.33
CA ALA A 101 -11.50 14.55 14.30
C ALA A 101 -10.00 14.97 14.27
N SER A 102 -9.08 14.03 14.02
CA SER A 102 -7.64 14.26 13.93
C SER A 102 -7.16 14.52 12.49
N ALA A 103 -7.87 13.97 11.50
CA ALA A 103 -7.52 14.03 10.10
C ALA A 103 -7.55 15.46 9.57
N GLN A 104 -8.45 16.31 10.08
CA GLN A 104 -8.56 17.70 9.65
C GLN A 104 -7.23 18.44 9.77
N THR A 105 -6.64 18.46 10.97
CA THR A 105 -5.38 19.14 11.22
C THR A 105 -4.20 18.42 10.56
N ALA A 106 -4.19 17.08 10.56
CA ALA A 106 -3.14 16.30 9.92
C ALA A 106 -3.06 16.57 8.41
N VAL A 107 -4.21 16.61 7.74
CA VAL A 107 -4.31 16.91 6.31
C VAL A 107 -3.89 18.34 6.04
N LEU A 108 -4.32 19.32 6.84
CA LEU A 108 -3.89 20.72 6.68
C LEU A 108 -2.35 20.85 6.77
N GLN A 109 -1.73 20.20 7.75
CA GLN A 109 -0.26 20.19 7.85
C GLN A 109 0.39 19.48 6.67
N PHE A 110 -0.20 18.39 6.18
CA PHE A 110 0.27 17.72 4.97
C PHE A 110 0.18 18.63 3.74
N MET A 111 -0.90 19.41 3.59
CA MET A 111 -1.04 20.40 2.52
C MET A 111 0.07 21.45 2.57
N LEU A 112 0.43 21.92 3.77
CA LEU A 112 1.50 22.90 3.97
C LEU A 112 2.90 22.34 3.67
N SER A 113 3.08 21.02 3.68
CA SER A 113 4.34 20.40 3.29
C SER A 113 4.67 20.54 1.80
N GLY A 114 3.68 20.87 0.97
CA GLY A 114 3.83 20.98 -0.49
C GLY A 114 4.00 19.62 -1.20
N LEU A 115 3.89 18.50 -0.48
CA LEU A 115 3.99 17.17 -1.08
C LEU A 115 2.75 16.87 -1.96
N PRO A 116 2.93 16.22 -3.12
CA PRO A 116 1.83 15.99 -4.06
C PRO A 116 0.88 14.88 -3.62
N GLN A 117 1.34 13.90 -2.84
CA GLN A 117 0.56 12.74 -2.37
C GLN A 117 1.25 12.03 -1.21
N SER A 118 0.50 11.22 -0.44
CA SER A 118 1.04 10.39 0.64
C SER A 118 2.04 9.36 0.13
N LYS A 119 3.10 9.11 0.91
CA LYS A 119 4.18 8.18 0.52
C LYS A 119 3.87 6.70 0.78
N VAL A 120 3.05 6.44 1.79
CA VAL A 120 2.57 5.11 2.18
C VAL A 120 1.05 5.11 2.12
N PRO A 121 0.39 3.93 1.96
CA PRO A 121 -1.06 3.83 2.04
C PRO A 121 -1.60 4.56 3.28
N ALA A 122 -2.54 5.46 3.05
CA ALA A 122 -3.15 6.25 4.09
C ALA A 122 -4.68 6.18 3.97
N THR A 123 -5.39 6.17 5.09
CA THR A 123 -6.85 6.17 5.12
C THR A 123 -7.41 7.14 6.15
N ILE A 124 -8.48 7.85 5.78
CA ILE A 124 -9.31 8.64 6.69
C ILE A 124 -10.61 7.87 6.94
N HIS A 125 -11.02 7.81 8.20
CA HIS A 125 -12.26 7.16 8.67
C HIS A 125 -13.17 8.20 9.33
N CYS A 126 -14.43 8.29 8.87
CA CYS A 126 -15.41 9.26 9.40
C CYS A 126 -16.30 8.62 10.47
N ASP A 127 -15.80 8.57 11.71
CA ASP A 127 -16.43 7.85 12.82
C ASP A 127 -16.66 8.72 14.09
N HIS A 128 -16.06 9.90 14.23
CA HIS A 128 -16.18 10.69 15.48
C HIS A 128 -17.30 11.74 15.43
N TYR A 129 -17.80 12.13 14.25
CA TYR A 129 -18.83 13.17 14.10
C TYR A 129 -20.27 12.64 13.95
N ILE A 130 -20.53 11.39 14.38
CA ILE A 130 -21.87 10.80 14.38
C ILE A 130 -22.38 10.75 15.82
N ARG A 131 -23.40 11.56 16.13
CA ARG A 131 -23.99 11.61 17.47
C ARG A 131 -25.09 10.56 17.60
N ALA A 132 -25.01 9.71 18.62
CA ALA A 132 -26.08 8.77 18.93
C ALA A 132 -27.27 9.51 19.57
N LEU A 133 -28.42 9.54 18.90
CA LEU A 133 -29.63 10.22 19.37
C LEU A 133 -30.92 9.49 19.00
N GLU A 134 -31.18 9.28 17.72
CA GLU A 134 -32.45 8.72 17.21
C GLU A 134 -32.33 7.30 16.64
N GLY A 135 -31.09 6.80 16.51
CA GLY A 135 -30.78 5.48 15.98
C GLY A 135 -29.91 5.54 14.72
N ALA A 136 -29.15 4.47 14.47
CA ALA A 136 -28.02 4.46 13.55
C ALA A 136 -28.28 5.09 12.18
N ALA A 137 -29.34 4.70 11.47
CA ALA A 137 -29.61 5.22 10.13
C ALA A 137 -29.89 6.73 10.12
N LYS A 138 -30.70 7.21 11.07
CA LYS A 138 -31.05 8.63 11.20
C LYS A 138 -29.86 9.46 11.67
N ASP A 139 -29.10 8.94 12.62
CA ASP A 139 -27.93 9.61 13.17
C ASP A 139 -26.83 9.79 12.12
N VAL A 140 -26.63 8.80 11.23
CA VAL A 140 -25.72 8.91 10.07
C VAL A 140 -26.22 9.95 9.06
N GLU A 141 -27.53 9.96 8.75
CA GLU A 141 -28.12 10.94 7.83
C GLU A 141 -27.97 12.37 8.37
N HIS A 142 -28.31 12.57 9.65
CA HIS A 142 -28.14 13.85 10.33
C HIS A 142 -26.67 14.29 10.34
N ALA A 143 -25.75 13.40 10.71
CA ALA A 143 -24.32 13.70 10.72
C ALA A 143 -23.78 14.07 9.33
N THR A 144 -24.29 13.43 8.26
CA THR A 144 -23.92 13.73 6.87
C THR A 144 -24.32 15.15 6.46
N VAL A 145 -25.43 15.66 6.99
CA VAL A 145 -25.88 17.03 6.76
C VAL A 145 -25.15 18.02 7.65
N GLU A 146 -25.10 17.78 8.96
CA GLU A 146 -24.51 18.67 9.97
C GLU A 146 -23.01 18.89 9.72
N ASN A 147 -22.27 17.82 9.38
CA ASN A 147 -20.81 17.85 9.21
C ASN A 147 -20.38 17.83 7.74
N LYS A 148 -21.27 18.22 6.83
CA LYS A 148 -21.05 18.18 5.38
C LYS A 148 -19.77 18.89 4.94
N GLU A 149 -19.45 20.03 5.55
CA GLU A 149 -18.24 20.79 5.24
C GLU A 149 -16.97 19.98 5.54
N ILE A 150 -16.89 19.38 6.72
CA ILE A 150 -15.77 18.55 7.15
C ILE A 150 -15.62 17.34 6.24
N TYR A 151 -16.72 16.63 5.95
CA TYR A 151 -16.69 15.46 5.07
C TYR A 151 -16.29 15.81 3.64
N ASN A 152 -16.76 16.94 3.10
CA ASN A 152 -16.36 17.40 1.77
C ASN A 152 -14.88 17.80 1.73
N PHE A 153 -14.38 18.49 2.76
CA PHE A 153 -12.97 18.81 2.88
C PHE A 153 -12.11 17.54 2.91
N LEU A 154 -12.40 16.61 3.82
CA LEU A 154 -11.63 15.38 3.98
C LEU A 154 -11.71 14.51 2.72
N SER A 155 -12.88 14.35 2.10
CA SER A 155 -13.04 13.56 0.88
C SER A 155 -12.29 14.16 -0.31
N SER A 156 -12.37 15.48 -0.49
CA SER A 156 -11.66 16.17 -1.59
C SER A 156 -10.15 16.15 -1.41
N ALA A 157 -9.67 16.38 -0.19
CA ALA A 157 -8.25 16.28 0.14
C ALA A 157 -7.74 14.84 0.00
N ALA A 158 -8.51 13.86 0.44
CA ALA A 158 -8.15 12.46 0.33
C ALA A 158 -7.94 12.05 -1.13
N LYS A 159 -8.89 12.43 -2.00
CA LYS A 159 -8.78 12.24 -3.45
C LYS A 159 -7.55 12.95 -4.04
N LYS A 160 -7.25 14.17 -3.60
CA LYS A 160 -6.10 14.95 -4.09
C LYS A 160 -4.76 14.29 -3.74
N TYR A 161 -4.62 13.79 -2.52
CA TYR A 161 -3.33 13.32 -1.98
C TYR A 161 -3.16 11.80 -1.99
N GLY A 162 -4.05 11.05 -2.66
CA GLY A 162 -3.94 9.60 -2.77
C GLY A 162 -4.24 8.86 -1.46
N ILE A 163 -5.16 9.39 -0.65
CA ILE A 163 -5.57 8.84 0.65
C ILE A 163 -6.94 8.17 0.46
N GLY A 164 -7.10 6.96 1.00
CA GLY A 164 -8.40 6.28 1.05
C GLY A 164 -9.38 7.00 1.97
N PHE A 165 -10.67 7.03 1.61
CA PHE A 165 -11.69 7.74 2.36
C PHE A 165 -12.87 6.82 2.68
N TRP A 166 -13.03 6.48 3.96
CA TRP A 166 -14.17 5.75 4.49
C TRP A 166 -15.21 6.76 4.95
N LYS A 167 -16.36 6.74 4.27
CA LYS A 167 -17.48 7.66 4.53
C LYS A 167 -18.07 7.41 5.92
N ALA A 168 -18.87 8.36 6.39
CA ALA A 168 -19.65 8.19 7.61
C ALA A 168 -20.70 7.07 7.43
N GLY A 169 -20.80 6.20 8.43
CA GLY A 169 -21.69 5.03 8.44
C GLY A 169 -21.22 3.91 7.50
#